data_AF-A0A2P6RWP0-F1
#
_entry.id   AF-A0A2P6RWP0-F1
#
_cell.length_a   1.000
_cell.length_b   1.000
_cell.length_c   1.000
_cell.angle_alpha   90.00
_cell.angle_beta   90.00
_cell.angle_gamma   90.00
#
_symmetry.space_group_name_H-M   'P 1'
#
loop_
_entity.id
_entity.type
_entity.pdbx_description
1 polymer ?
#
loop_
_entity_poly.entity_id
_entity_poly.type
_entity_poly.pdbx_seq_one_letter_code
_entity_poly.pdbx_strand_id
1 'polypeptide(L)' 'MGAKNHVIVMPDASPDATLNGLVAAGFGAAGQRCMALSTVVFVGGSKSWENKLVECGKYLSQCWNRT' A
#
# COMPACT_ATOMS: atom_id res chain seq x y z
N MET A 1 0.16 -8.49 21.77
CA MET A 1 1.45 -8.16 21.12
C MET A 1 1.14 -7.60 19.74
N GLY A 2 1.65 -6.41 19.39
CA GLY A 2 1.54 -5.84 18.04
C GLY A 2 2.84 -6.01 17.24
N ALA A 3 2.77 -5.93 15.92
CA ALA A 3 3.93 -5.96 15.03
C ALA A 3 3.96 -4.70 14.15
N LYS A 4 5.14 -4.36 13.66
CA LYS A 4 5.35 -3.24 12.74
C LYS A 4 5.93 -3.78 11.44
N ASN A 5 5.03 -4.10 10.50
CA ASN A 5 5.41 -4.79 9.27
C ASN A 5 5.88 -3.80 8.22
N HIS A 6 7.04 -4.11 7.63
CA HIS A 6 7.67 -3.30 6.59
C HIS A 6 7.68 -4.08 5.28
N VAL A 7 7.60 -3.34 4.18
CA VAL A 7 7.72 -3.89 2.82
C VAL A 7 8.76 -3.09 2.06
N ILE A 8 9.60 -3.78 1.29
CA ILE A 8 10.64 -3.20 0.46
C ILE A 8 10.22 -3.40 -0.99
N VAL A 9 10.13 -2.31 -1.74
CA VAL A 9 9.75 -2.32 -3.16
C VAL A 9 11.00 -2.06 -3.99
N MET A 10 11.32 -3.04 -4.83
CA MET A 10 12.45 -2.99 -5.75
C MET A 10 12.03 -2.40 -7.11
N PRO A 11 12.96 -1.80 -7.88
CA PRO A 11 12.65 -1.16 -9.16
C PRO A 11 12.17 -2.12 -10.26
N ASP A 12 12.51 -3.39 -10.13
CA ASP A 12 12.16 -4.47 -11.06
C ASP A 12 10.81 -5.14 -10.75
N ALA A 13 10.17 -4.74 -9.65
CA ALA A 13 8.85 -5.25 -9.28
C ALA A 13 7.78 -4.82 -10.28
N SER A 14 6.79 -5.69 -10.52
CA SER A 14 5.63 -5.31 -11.33
C SER A 14 4.83 -4.20 -10.63
N PRO A 15 4.67 -3.01 -11.23
CA PRO A 15 4.09 -1.85 -10.55
C PRO A 15 2.62 -2.07 -10.18
N ASP A 16 1.81 -2.60 -11.10
CA ASP A 16 0.37 -2.75 -10.88
C ASP A 16 0.07 -3.81 -9.81
N ALA A 17 0.79 -4.93 -9.84
CA ALA A 17 0.66 -5.97 -8.82
C ALA A 17 1.14 -5.47 -7.45
N THR A 18 2.25 -4.73 -7.42
CA THR A 18 2.81 -4.18 -6.18
C THR A 18 1.85 -3.17 -5.55
N LEU A 19 1.35 -2.21 -6.31
CA LEU A 19 0.45 -1.17 -5.80
C LEU A 19 -0.85 -1.75 -5.25
N ASN A 20 -1.48 -2.68 -5.97
CA ASN A 20 -2.68 -3.37 -5.50
C ASN A 20 -2.41 -4.17 -4.21
N GLY A 21 -1.29 -4.89 -4.17
CA GLY A 21 -0.87 -5.64 -2.99
C GLY A 21 -0.60 -4.76 -1.77
N LEU A 22 0.08 -3.62 -1.95
CA LEU A 22 0.36 -2.66 -0.89
C LEU A 22 -0.92 -2.09 -0.28
N VAL A 23 -1.89 -1.72 -1.13
CA VAL A 23 -3.17 -1.15 -0.68
C VAL A 23 -3.97 -2.20 0.10
N ALA A 24 -4.05 -3.44 -0.41
CA ALA A 24 -4.76 -4.51 0.27
C ALA A 24 -4.09 -4.91 1.61
N ALA A 25 -2.77 -4.96 1.65
CA ALA A 25 -2.02 -5.37 2.84
C ALA A 25 -1.90 -4.26 3.91
N GLY A 26 -1.94 -2.98 3.51
CA GLY A 26 -1.94 -1.84 4.43
C GLY A 26 -3.34 -1.47 4.94
N PHE A 27 -4.33 -1.42 4.06
CA PHE A 27 -5.68 -0.91 4.37
C PHE A 27 -6.76 -1.99 4.44
N GLY A 28 -6.44 -3.25 4.15
CA GLY A 28 -7.37 -4.38 4.31
C GLY A 28 -7.87 -4.48 5.75
N ALA A 29 -9.18 -4.61 5.94
CA ALA A 29 -9.84 -4.54 7.25
C ALA A 29 -9.43 -3.28 8.05
N ALA A 30 -9.30 -2.14 7.37
CA ALA A 30 -8.84 -0.87 7.93
C ALA A 30 -7.46 -0.94 8.63
N GLY A 31 -6.61 -1.89 8.26
CA GLY A 31 -5.29 -2.09 8.86
C GLY A 31 -5.33 -2.73 10.26
N GLN A 32 -6.49 -3.20 10.74
CA GLN A 32 -6.64 -3.85 12.05
C GLN A 32 -6.20 -5.32 12.04
N ARG A 33 -5.06 -5.60 11.42
CA ARG A 33 -4.43 -6.92 11.41
C ARG A 33 -3.02 -6.77 11.92
N CYS A 34 -2.56 -7.72 12.73
CA CYS A 34 -1.18 -7.72 13.21
C CYS A 34 -0.15 -7.82 12.07
N MET A 35 -0.55 -8.36 10.91
CA MET A 35 0.26 -8.44 9.69
C MET A 35 0.05 -7.26 8.72
N ALA A 36 -0.70 -6.22 9.11
CA ALA A 36 -0.92 -5.07 8.25
C ALA A 36 0.39 -4.33 7.99
N LEU A 37 0.63 -3.94 6.74
CA LEU A 37 1.82 -3.18 6.37
C LEU A 37 1.70 -1.76 6.91
N SER A 38 2.66 -1.36 7.76
CA SER A 38 2.70 -0.03 8.35
C SER A 38 3.68 0.91 7.64
N THR A 39 4.64 0.37 6.89
CA THR A 39 5.70 1.17 6.28
C THR A 39 6.17 0.52 4.97
N VAL A 40 6.28 1.31 3.91
CA VAL A 40 6.84 0.91 2.62
C VAL A 40 8.15 1.66 2.39
N VAL A 41 9.15 0.94 1.91
CA VAL A 41 10.46 1.47 1.52
C VAL A 41 10.64 1.25 0.03
N PHE A 42 10.65 2.34 -0.73
CA PHE A 42 10.92 2.33 -2.16
C PHE A 42 12.43 2.42 -2.40
N VAL A 43 12.98 1.42 -3.09
CA VAL A 43 14.40 1.36 -3.46
C VAL A 43 14.53 1.83 -4.90
N GLY A 44 15.36 2.86 -5.14
CA GLY A 44 15.84 3.37 -6.44
C GLY A 44 14.85 3.38 -7.63
N GLY A 45 14.54 4.53 -8.23
CA GLY A 45 13.68 4.60 -9.44
C GLY A 45 12.18 4.29 -9.22
N SER A 46 11.84 3.47 -8.22
CA SER A 46 10.47 3.15 -7.78
C SER A 46 9.76 4.28 -7.03
N LYS A 47 10.47 5.35 -6.64
CA LYS A 47 9.89 6.52 -5.94
C LYS A 47 8.73 7.15 -6.71
N SER A 48 8.78 7.13 -8.05
CA SER A 48 7.73 7.67 -8.91
C SER A 48 6.34 7.02 -8.69
N TRP A 49 6.29 5.84 -8.06
CA TRP A 49 5.06 5.10 -7.81
C TRP A 49 4.30 5.62 -6.58
N GLU A 50 4.89 6.51 -5.78
CA GLU A 50 4.24 7.14 -4.62
C GLU A 50 2.92 7.84 -5.01
N ASN A 51 2.91 8.53 -6.15
CA ASN A 51 1.72 9.23 -6.64
C ASN A 51 0.60 8.26 -7.01
N LYS A 52 0.95 7.13 -7.64
CA LYS A 52 -0.02 6.08 -7.99
C LYS A 52 -0.57 5.41 -6.72
N LEU A 53 0.26 5.18 -5.72
CA LEU A 53 -0.18 4.64 -4.42
C LEU A 53 -1.20 5.56 -3.74
N VAL A 54 -0.96 6.87 -3.76
CA VAL A 54 -1.89 7.87 -3.22
C VAL A 54 -3.21 7.86 -3.99
N GLU A 55 -3.17 7.73 -5.31
CA GLU A 55 -4.37 7.63 -6.14
C GLU A 55 -5.19 6.37 -5.80
N CYS A 56 -4.55 5.21 -5.69
CA CYS A 56 -5.20 3.97 -5.25
C CYS A 56 -5.82 4.11 -3.85
N GLY A 57 -5.14 4.80 -2.92
CA GLY A 57 -5.67 5.06 -1.58
C GLY A 57 -6.92 5.95 -1.59
N LYS A 58 -6.97 6.98 -2.44
CA LYS A 58 -8.17 7.84 -2.60
C LYS A 58 -9.37 7.06 -3.10
N TYR A 59 -9.17 6.07 -3.96
CA TYR A 59 -10.25 5.21 -4.46
C TYR A 59 -10.98 4.49 -3.32
N LEU A 60 -10.25 4.03 -2.29
CA LEU A 60 -10.86 3.41 -1.10
C LEU A 60 -11.83 4.36 -0.38
N SER A 61 -11.46 5.64 -0.24
CA SER A 61 -12.32 6.67 0.36
C SER A 61 -13.54 7.00 -0.50
N GLN A 62 -13.47 6.81 -1.81
CA GLN A 62 -14.56 7.14 -2.72
C GLN A 62 -15.68 6.08 -2.69
N CYS A 63 -15.37 4.83 -2.31
CA CYS A 63 -16.37 3.81 -2.02
C CYS A 63 -17.16 4.11 -0.74
N TRP A 64 -16.53 4.75 0.25
CA TRP A 64 -17.19 5.18 1.49
C TRP A 64 -18.19 6.32 1.27
N ASN A 65 -17.85 7.31 0.45
CA ASN A 65 -18.72 8.46 0.18
C ASN A 65 -19.90 8.17 -0.77
N ARG A 66 -20.09 6.91 -1.17
CA ARG A 66 -21.13 6.49 -2.12
C ARG A 66 -22.26 5.68 -1.47
N THR A 67 -22.15 5.44 -0.16
CA THR A 67 -23.18 4.88 0.74
C THR A 67 -23.68 5.96 1.67
#